data_AF-A0A520BJW1-F1
#
_entry.id   AF-A0A520BJW1-F1
#
_cell.length_a   1.000
_cell.length_b   1.000
_cell.length_c   1.000
_cell.angle_alpha   90.00
_cell.angle_beta   90.00
_cell.angle_gamma   90.00
#
_symmetry.space_group_name_H-M   'P 1'
#
loop_
_entity.id
_entity.type
_entity.pdbx_description
1 polymer ?
#
loop_
_entity_poly.entity_id
_entity_poly.type
_entity_poly.pdbx_seq_one_letter_code
_entity_poly.pdbx_strand_id
1 'polypeptide(L)'
;MTGAYGQSLQQQAAADKAAPAAAKPAPGANAGNAGDAVSRFLSERGLTLQVGEVSGSSRLLATVRDTASDLVLSAMNFLGVRYTRGGNSVENGFDCSGFTRHIFEMSVGLVLPRRADEQAKANSLL
;
A
#
# COMPACT_ATOMS: atom_id res chain seq x y z
N MET A 1 1.93 -28.18 -25.14
CA MET A 1 3.03 -27.56 -24.35
C MET A 1 2.39 -26.76 -23.23
N THR A 2 2.23 -27.37 -22.06
CA THR A 2 1.58 -26.80 -20.88
C THR A 2 2.65 -26.65 -19.82
N GLY A 3 2.92 -25.41 -19.39
CA GLY A 3 3.88 -25.09 -18.34
C GLY A 3 3.16 -24.38 -17.20
N ALA A 4 2.99 -25.09 -16.08
CA ALA A 4 2.45 -24.60 -14.83
C ALA A 4 3.54 -23.85 -14.04
N TYR A 5 3.25 -22.62 -13.62
CA TYR A 5 4.03 -21.89 -12.62
C TYR A 5 3.22 -21.84 -11.33
N GLY A 6 3.64 -22.60 -10.34
CA GLY A 6 3.11 -22.57 -8.99
C GLY A 6 4.03 -23.31 -8.05
N GLN A 7 4.19 -22.74 -6.85
CA GLN A 7 4.83 -23.30 -5.64
C GLN A 7 6.32 -23.04 -5.44
N SER A 8 6.63 -22.10 -4.55
CA SER A 8 7.30 -22.42 -3.27
C SER A 8 7.41 -21.17 -2.38
N LEU A 9 6.56 -21.13 -1.36
CA LEU A 9 6.72 -20.32 -0.15
C LEU A 9 7.55 -21.12 0.87
N GLN A 10 8.26 -20.39 1.74
CA GLN A 10 8.63 -20.69 3.13
C GLN A 10 9.19 -22.10 3.47
N GLN A 11 10.49 -22.24 3.76
CA GLN A 11 11.17 -22.00 5.06
C GLN A 11 10.78 -23.00 6.18
N GLN A 12 11.73 -23.84 6.60
CA GLN A 12 11.87 -24.24 8.02
C GLN A 12 13.22 -24.88 8.32
N ALA A 13 13.96 -24.28 9.26
CA ALA A 13 14.95 -24.95 10.11
C ALA A 13 15.13 -24.14 11.40
N ALA A 14 14.74 -24.77 12.53
CA ALA A 14 15.50 -24.95 13.78
C ALA A 14 16.10 -23.72 14.51
N ALA A 15 16.27 -23.65 15.82
CA ALA A 15 15.91 -24.39 17.03
C ALA A 15 16.38 -23.47 18.19
N ASP A 16 15.53 -23.24 19.20
CA ASP A 16 15.76 -23.64 20.59
C ASP A 16 16.56 -22.65 21.46
N LYS A 17 15.96 -22.22 22.58
CA LYS A 17 16.51 -21.28 23.57
C LYS A 17 16.64 -22.01 24.91
N ALA A 18 17.86 -22.12 25.41
CA ALA A 18 18.15 -22.48 26.80
C ALA A 18 18.48 -21.23 27.64
N ALA A 19 17.97 -21.16 28.86
CA ALA A 19 18.39 -20.23 29.91
C ALA A 19 19.48 -20.87 30.80
N PRO A 20 20.28 -20.07 31.53
CA PRO A 20 20.23 -20.23 33.00
C PRO A 20 20.40 -18.94 33.85
N ALA A 21 19.77 -19.01 35.03
CA ALA A 21 20.14 -18.56 36.39
C ALA A 21 20.88 -17.22 36.68
N ALA A 22 20.17 -16.42 37.51
CA ALA A 22 20.55 -15.53 38.62
C ALA A 22 22.01 -15.09 38.89
N ALA A 23 22.20 -13.76 38.97
CA ALA A 23 23.07 -13.10 39.95
C ALA A 23 22.57 -11.66 40.24
N LYS A 24 22.44 -11.30 41.52
CA LYS A 24 22.20 -9.92 42.00
C LYS A 24 23.54 -9.16 42.09
N PRO A 25 23.58 -7.86 41.73
CA PRO A 25 24.41 -6.89 42.45
C PRO A 25 23.58 -5.71 43.00
N ALA A 26 24.16 -5.07 44.01
CA ALA A 26 23.61 -4.03 44.90
C ALA A 26 23.29 -2.68 44.18
N PRO A 27 22.60 -1.72 44.85
CA PRO A 27 22.00 -0.56 44.20
C PRO A 27 23.01 0.55 43.99
N GLY A 28 23.13 1.03 42.74
CA GLY A 28 23.99 2.16 42.42
C GLY A 28 23.62 2.77 41.07
N ALA A 29 23.29 4.06 41.10
CA ALA A 29 23.11 5.00 40.00
C ALA A 29 21.82 4.89 39.16
N ASN A 30 20.96 5.89 39.35
CA ASN A 30 19.87 6.30 38.46
C ASN A 30 20.37 6.39 37.00
N ALA A 31 20.11 5.35 36.20
CA ALA A 31 20.27 5.35 34.75
C ALA A 31 18.92 5.60 34.04
N GLY A 32 18.04 6.41 34.65
CA GLY A 32 16.65 6.57 34.22
C GLY A 32 16.36 7.70 33.23
N ASN A 33 17.37 8.30 32.57
CA ASN A 33 17.14 9.60 31.91
C ASN A 33 17.82 9.79 30.54
N ALA A 34 18.42 8.75 29.95
CA ALA A 34 19.06 8.89 28.63
C ALA A 34 18.02 9.11 27.52
N GLY A 35 16.89 8.38 27.58
CA GLY A 35 15.76 8.59 26.66
C GLY A 35 15.12 9.98 26.83
N ASP A 36 15.07 10.48 28.05
CA ASP A 36 14.50 11.80 28.39
C ASP A 36 15.43 12.96 27.99
N ALA A 37 16.74 12.81 28.15
CA ALA A 37 17.72 13.80 27.70
C ALA A 37 17.73 13.94 26.17
N VAL A 38 17.67 12.81 25.47
CA VAL A 38 17.54 12.79 24.01
C VAL A 38 16.20 13.41 23.59
N SER A 39 15.10 13.04 24.23
CA SER A 39 13.77 13.60 23.95
C SER A 39 13.71 15.11 24.21
N ARG A 40 14.29 15.59 25.31
CA ARG A 40 14.36 17.02 25.65
C ARG A 40 15.20 17.81 24.65
N PHE A 41 16.36 17.27 24.27
CA PHE A 41 17.24 17.89 23.28
C PHE A 41 16.56 17.99 21.90
N LEU A 42 15.82 16.95 21.50
CA LEU A 42 15.00 16.96 20.30
C LEU A 42 13.88 18.02 20.38
N SER A 43 13.24 18.18 21.54
CA SER A 43 12.21 19.21 21.77
C SER A 43 12.77 20.63 21.71
N GLU A 44 13.91 20.87 22.38
CA GLU A 44 14.58 22.18 22.42
C GLU A 44 15.08 22.62 21.04
N ARG A 45 15.45 21.67 20.17
CA ARG A 45 15.84 21.92 18.79
C ARG A 45 14.65 22.00 17.82
N GLY A 46 13.42 21.84 18.31
CA GLY A 46 12.22 21.80 17.47
C GLY A 46 12.12 20.57 16.55
N LEU A 47 12.90 19.53 16.84
CA LEU A 47 12.91 18.24 16.12
C LEU A 47 11.93 17.22 16.71
N THR A 48 11.19 17.55 17.78
CA THR A 48 10.01 16.76 18.16
C THR A 48 8.94 16.91 17.09
N LEU A 49 8.96 15.96 16.17
CA LEU A 49 7.91 15.70 15.21
C LEU A 49 6.59 15.58 15.98
N GLN A 50 5.58 16.33 15.56
CA GLN A 50 4.20 16.05 15.89
C GLN A 50 3.85 14.67 15.28
N VAL A 51 4.15 13.60 16.02
CA VAL A 51 4.04 12.19 15.59
C VAL A 51 2.59 11.78 15.26
N GLY A 52 1.59 12.60 15.59
CA GLY A 52 0.18 12.34 15.27
C GLY A 52 -0.25 12.71 13.86
N GLU A 53 0.20 13.85 13.33
CA GLU A 53 -0.37 14.44 12.11
C GLU A 53 0.40 14.01 10.83
N VAL A 54 1.72 13.88 10.95
CA VAL A 54 2.59 13.42 9.86
C VAL A 54 2.42 11.92 9.60
N SER A 55 2.14 11.13 10.64
CA SER A 55 1.96 9.67 10.53
C SER A 55 0.64 9.29 9.84
N GLY A 56 -0.44 10.04 10.12
CA GLY A 56 -1.72 9.86 9.45
C GLY A 56 -1.67 10.21 7.97
N SER A 57 -1.05 11.35 7.64
CA SER A 57 -0.86 11.80 6.25
C SER A 57 -0.01 10.83 5.44
N SER A 58 1.07 10.30 6.05
CA SER A 58 1.96 9.32 5.41
C SER A 58 1.24 8.00 5.11
N ARG A 59 0.38 7.53 6.01
CA ARG A 59 -0.41 6.32 5.80
C ARG A 59 -1.46 6.50 4.70
N LEU A 60 -2.14 7.64 4.67
CA LEU A 60 -3.07 8.00 3.60
C LEU A 60 -2.38 8.01 2.24
N LEU A 61 -1.21 8.65 2.14
CA LEU A 61 -0.39 8.66 0.93
C LEU A 61 0.03 7.25 0.49
N ALA A 62 0.41 6.38 1.44
CA ALA A 62 0.74 4.99 1.16
C ALA A 62 -0.48 4.24 0.59
N THR A 63 -1.65 4.36 1.21
CA THR A 63 -2.88 3.73 0.71
C THR A 63 -3.26 4.21 -0.69
N VAL A 64 -3.20 5.52 -0.95
CA VAL A 64 -3.47 6.07 -2.29
C VAL A 64 -2.50 5.52 -3.33
N ARG A 65 -1.20 5.41 -2.98
CA ARG A 65 -0.18 4.83 -3.85
C ARG A 65 -0.46 3.35 -4.14
N ASP A 66 -0.84 2.58 -3.12
CA ASP A 66 -1.14 1.15 -3.26
C ASP A 66 -2.37 0.97 -4.17
N THR A 67 -3.44 1.73 -3.95
CA THR A 67 -4.62 1.72 -4.82
C THR A 67 -4.28 2.11 -6.26
N ALA A 68 -3.47 3.15 -6.47
CA ALA A 68 -3.03 3.52 -7.82
C ALA A 68 -2.21 2.40 -8.48
N SER A 69 -1.38 1.70 -7.70
CA SER A 69 -0.60 0.55 -8.18
C SER A 69 -1.52 -0.61 -8.58
N ASP A 70 -2.55 -0.90 -7.80
CA ASP A 70 -3.55 -1.94 -8.10
C ASP A 70 -4.31 -1.65 -9.40
N LEU A 71 -4.72 -0.38 -9.63
CA LEU A 71 -5.33 0.02 -10.89
C LEU A 71 -4.41 -0.26 -12.08
N VAL A 72 -3.13 0.10 -11.97
CA VAL A 72 -2.15 -0.10 -13.05
C VAL A 72 -1.93 -1.60 -13.30
N LEU A 73 -1.72 -2.38 -12.25
CA LEU A 73 -1.51 -3.84 -12.36
C LEU A 73 -2.74 -4.54 -12.94
N SER A 74 -3.95 -4.15 -12.52
CA SER A 74 -5.20 -4.63 -13.10
C SER A 74 -5.29 -4.32 -14.59
N ALA A 75 -4.97 -3.07 -14.98
CA ALA A 75 -4.95 -2.62 -16.37
C ALA A 75 -3.99 -3.43 -17.26
N MET A 76 -2.83 -3.86 -16.73
CA MET A 76 -1.85 -4.63 -17.51
C MET A 76 -2.37 -5.99 -17.98
N ASN A 77 -3.34 -6.59 -17.29
CA ASN A 77 -3.93 -7.88 -17.69
C ASN A 77 -4.70 -7.82 -19.02
N PHE A 78 -5.04 -6.62 -19.48
CA PHE A 78 -5.83 -6.39 -20.68
C PHE A 78 -5.00 -5.88 -21.86
N LEU A 79 -3.67 -5.92 -21.73
CA LEU A 79 -2.78 -5.62 -22.87
C LEU A 79 -3.03 -6.62 -24.00
N GLY A 80 -3.19 -6.09 -25.21
CA GLY A 80 -3.51 -6.88 -26.41
C GLY A 80 -5.01 -7.08 -26.65
N VAL A 81 -5.89 -6.71 -25.72
CA VAL A 81 -7.33 -6.64 -26.00
C VAL A 81 -7.58 -5.57 -27.07
N ARG A 82 -8.41 -5.91 -28.06
CA ARG A 82 -8.68 -5.03 -29.20
C ARG A 82 -9.35 -3.73 -28.76
N TYR A 83 -8.97 -2.62 -29.39
CA TYR A 83 -9.75 -1.39 -29.31
C TYR A 83 -10.99 -1.49 -30.22
N THR A 84 -12.17 -1.35 -29.63
CA THR A 84 -13.46 -1.39 -30.35
C THR A 84 -14.32 -0.21 -29.91
N ARG A 85 -14.74 0.64 -30.85
CA ARG A 85 -15.65 1.76 -30.56
C ARG A 85 -16.95 1.24 -29.96
N GLY A 86 -17.34 1.72 -28.77
CA GLY A 86 -18.50 1.22 -28.04
C GLY A 86 -18.20 0.01 -27.16
N GLY A 87 -17.02 -0.60 -27.29
CA GLY A 87 -16.60 -1.79 -26.55
C GLY A 87 -16.44 -1.54 -25.05
N ASN A 88 -16.74 -2.58 -24.27
CA ASN A 88 -16.81 -2.52 -22.81
C ASN A 88 -16.48 -3.86 -22.11
N SER A 89 -15.96 -4.86 -22.85
CA SER A 89 -15.57 -6.15 -22.29
C SER A 89 -14.36 -6.72 -23.02
N VAL A 90 -13.76 -7.78 -22.47
CA VAL A 90 -12.63 -8.47 -23.11
C VAL A 90 -13.04 -9.10 -24.44
N GLU A 91 -14.26 -9.65 -24.50
CA GLU A 91 -14.79 -10.39 -25.65
C GLU A 91 -15.08 -9.45 -26.84
N ASN A 92 -15.63 -8.26 -26.58
CA ASN A 92 -15.97 -7.29 -27.63
C ASN A 92 -14.90 -6.21 -27.84
N GLY A 93 -13.87 -6.19 -27.00
CA GLY A 93 -12.84 -5.16 -26.97
C GLY A 93 -13.25 -3.94 -26.14
N PHE A 94 -12.31 -3.03 -25.90
CA PHE A 94 -12.60 -1.81 -25.14
C PHE A 94 -12.51 -0.55 -26.01
N ASP A 95 -13.34 0.45 -25.72
CA ASP A 95 -12.97 1.84 -26.05
C ASP A 95 -12.34 2.55 -24.86
N CYS A 96 -11.93 3.81 -25.03
CA CYS A 96 -11.23 4.58 -24.00
C CYS A 96 -11.99 4.60 -22.68
N SER A 97 -13.25 5.02 -22.72
CA SER A 97 -14.10 5.12 -21.53
C SER A 97 -14.57 3.77 -20.98
N GLY A 98 -14.79 2.78 -21.85
CA GLY A 98 -15.16 1.42 -21.45
C GLY A 98 -14.03 0.74 -20.69
N PHE A 99 -12.80 0.90 -21.15
CA PHE A 99 -11.61 0.41 -20.45
C PHE A 99 -11.45 1.06 -19.07
N THR A 100 -11.46 2.40 -19.00
CA THR A 100 -11.30 3.11 -17.73
C THR A 100 -12.39 2.73 -16.74
N ARG A 101 -13.65 2.63 -17.19
CA ARG A 101 -14.75 2.16 -16.34
C ARG A 101 -14.49 0.76 -15.79
N HIS A 102 -14.07 -0.17 -16.63
CA HIS A 102 -13.82 -1.56 -16.24
C HIS A 102 -12.71 -1.67 -15.17
N ILE A 103 -11.61 -0.95 -15.34
CA ILE A 103 -10.49 -0.99 -14.38
C ILE A 103 -10.89 -0.39 -13.03
N PHE A 104 -11.62 0.73 -13.02
CA PHE A 104 -12.09 1.34 -11.76
C PHE A 104 -13.12 0.46 -11.05
N GLU A 105 -14.03 -0.16 -11.79
CA GLU A 105 -15.04 -1.07 -11.24
C GLU A 105 -14.37 -2.29 -10.60
N MET A 106 -13.40 -2.92 -11.28
CA MET A 106 -12.73 -4.11 -10.76
C MET A 106 -11.74 -3.83 -9.63
N SER A 107 -11.03 -2.69 -9.68
CA SER A 107 -9.92 -2.43 -8.74
C SER A 107 -10.39 -1.75 -7.46
N VAL A 108 -11.39 -0.85 -7.55
CA VAL A 108 -11.84 -0.03 -6.41
C VAL A 108 -13.37 0.00 -6.26
N GLY A 109 -14.12 -0.79 -7.03
CA GLY A 109 -15.58 -0.85 -6.95
C GLY A 109 -16.28 0.42 -7.44
N LEU A 110 -15.58 1.34 -8.09
CA LEU A 110 -16.14 2.61 -8.56
C LEU A 110 -16.68 2.47 -9.98
N VAL A 111 -17.99 2.56 -10.12
CA VAL A 111 -18.66 2.49 -11.43
C VAL A 111 -18.70 3.88 -12.07
N LEU A 112 -17.81 4.11 -13.03
CA LEU A 112 -17.74 5.38 -13.75
C LEU A 112 -18.84 5.53 -14.82
N PRO A 113 -19.26 6.76 -15.17
CA PRO A 113 -20.15 7.03 -16.31
C PRO A 113 -19.61 6.42 -17.61
N ARG A 114 -20.50 6.15 -18.58
CA ARG A 114 -20.10 5.46 -19.82
C ARG A 114 -19.27 6.34 -20.75
N ARG A 115 -19.48 7.66 -20.73
CA ARG A 115 -18.84 8.56 -21.68
C ARG A 115 -17.61 9.24 -21.08
N ALA A 116 -16.55 9.36 -21.87
CA ALA A 116 -15.28 9.95 -21.42
C ALA A 116 -15.42 11.42 -20.96
N ASP A 117 -16.30 12.20 -21.59
CA ASP A 117 -16.59 13.59 -21.21
C ASP A 117 -17.29 13.72 -19.86
N GLU A 118 -18.07 12.73 -19.47
CA GLU A 118 -18.68 12.63 -18.14
C GLU A 118 -17.67 12.14 -17.11
N GLN A 119 -16.84 11.15 -17.46
CA GLN A 119 -15.76 10.65 -16.59
C GLN A 119 -14.79 11.78 -16.21
N ALA A 120 -14.39 12.62 -17.17
CA ALA A 120 -13.51 13.75 -16.92
C ALA A 120 -14.09 14.82 -15.98
N LYS A 121 -15.42 14.83 -15.78
CA LYS A 121 -16.13 15.75 -14.89
C LYS A 121 -16.66 15.06 -13.62
N ALA A 122 -16.34 13.78 -13.44
CA ALA A 122 -16.87 13.01 -12.32
C ALA A 122 -16.18 13.46 -11.02
N ASN A 123 -16.96 14.05 -10.11
CA ASN A 123 -16.47 14.48 -8.80
C ASN A 123 -15.88 13.34 -7.97
N SER A 124 -16.25 12.08 -8.25
CA SER A 124 -15.69 10.91 -7.58
C SER A 124 -14.22 10.63 -7.91
N LEU A 125 -13.63 11.36 -8.87
CA LEU A 125 -12.24 11.25 -9.30
C LEU A 125 -11.36 12.43 -8.85
N LEU A 126 -11.94 13.40 -8.13
CA LEU A 126 -11.28 14.60 -7.60
C LEU A 126 -11.22 14.56 -6.08
#